data_AF-M6RFC8-F1
#
_entry.id   AF-M6RFC8-F1
#
_cell.length_a   1.000
_cell.length_b   1.000
_cell.length_c   1.000
_cell.angle_alpha   90.00
_cell.angle_beta   90.00
_cell.angle_gamma   90.00
#
_symmetry.space_group_name_H-M   'P 1'
#
loop_
_entity.id
_entity.type
_entity.pdbx_description
1 polymer ?
#
loop_
_entity_poly.entity_id
_entity_poly.type
_entity_poly.pdbx_seq_one_letter_code
_entity_poly.pdbx_strand_id
1 'polypeptide(L)'
;MNPGGVALKQRSNPAGVDLMRNSGIEAVKPIPFFGGQKISKRLPYFRGNGLEPESRALIRLVHESFFEVKDAILPILDLHSGFGTIDNVWWPYAYTKYSCPDTSLYQNIENI
;
A
#
# COMPACT_ATOMS: atom_id res chain seq x y z
N MET A 1 2.38 5.75 9.16
CA MET A 1 1.20 4.86 9.07
C MET A 1 1.39 3.72 10.07
N ASN A 2 0.37 3.30 10.82
CA ASN A 2 0.43 2.23 11.85
C ASN A 2 1.12 2.51 13.22
N PRO A 3 0.74 3.54 13.99
CA PRO A 3 1.32 3.76 15.32
C PRO A 3 0.99 2.63 16.31
N GLY A 4 -0.19 2.01 16.19
CA GLY A 4 -0.61 0.91 17.07
C GLY A 4 0.23 -0.36 16.88
N GLY A 5 0.55 -0.71 15.62
CA GLY A 5 1.45 -1.83 15.33
C GLY A 5 2.86 -1.59 15.84
N VAL A 6 3.38 -0.36 15.71
CA VAL A 6 4.69 0.01 16.27
C VAL A 6 4.71 -0.16 17.79
N ALA A 7 3.70 0.35 18.50
CA ALA A 7 3.59 0.20 19.95
C ALA A 7 3.55 -1.27 20.39
N LEU A 8 2.88 -2.13 19.61
CA LEU A 8 2.78 -3.57 19.84
C LEU A 8 3.96 -4.37 19.25
N LYS A 9 4.95 -3.71 18.63
CA LYS A 9 6.09 -4.33 17.93
C LYS A 9 5.67 -5.39 16.91
N GLN A 10 4.62 -5.12 16.13
CA GLN A 10 4.11 -6.01 15.09
C GLN A 10 3.90 -5.27 13.76
N ARG A 11 3.96 -6.00 12.64
CA ARG A 11 3.76 -5.47 11.29
C ARG A 11 2.34 -4.96 11.07
N SER A 12 1.35 -5.72 11.55
CA SER A 12 -0.07 -5.41 11.40
C SER A 12 -0.50 -4.29 12.34
N ASN A 13 -1.67 -3.71 12.11
CA ASN A 13 -2.29 -2.84 13.10
C ASN A 13 -2.82 -3.65 14.30
N PRO A 14 -3.32 -3.03 15.39
CA PRO A 14 -3.82 -3.76 16.56
C PRO A 14 -4.95 -4.76 16.26
N ALA A 15 -5.71 -4.56 15.18
CA ALA A 15 -6.74 -5.50 14.74
C ALA A 15 -6.16 -6.75 14.03
N GLY A 16 -4.86 -6.77 13.76
CA GLY A 16 -4.16 -7.83 13.05
C GLY A 16 -4.19 -7.68 11.53
N VAL A 17 -4.58 -6.50 11.03
CA VAL A 17 -4.68 -6.21 9.59
C VAL A 17 -3.34 -5.69 9.06
N ASP A 18 -2.88 -6.25 7.95
CA ASP A 18 -1.79 -5.70 7.14
C ASP A 18 -2.32 -4.50 6.35
N LEU A 19 -1.95 -3.29 6.79
CA LEU A 19 -2.38 -2.05 6.13
C LEU A 19 -1.92 -1.97 4.67
N MET A 20 -0.82 -2.64 4.30
CA MET A 20 -0.33 -2.72 2.91
C MET A 20 -1.19 -3.60 2.00
N ARG A 21 -2.26 -4.21 2.52
CA ARG A 21 -3.28 -4.94 1.76
C ARG A 21 -4.70 -4.41 2.01
N ASN A 22 -4.85 -3.36 2.81
CA ASN A 22 -6.13 -2.85 3.28
C ASN A 22 -6.77 -1.77 2.39
N SER A 23 -6.24 -1.50 1.19
CA SER A 23 -6.72 -0.44 0.28
C SER A 23 -8.15 -0.63 -0.27
N GLY A 24 -8.80 -1.76 -0.02
CA GLY A 24 -10.10 -2.12 -0.59
C GLY A 24 -10.06 -2.63 -2.04
N ILE A 25 -8.91 -2.52 -2.72
CA ILE A 25 -8.74 -3.01 -4.10
C ILE A 25 -8.54 -4.53 -4.10
N GLU A 26 -9.32 -5.26 -4.88
CA GLU A 26 -9.14 -6.69 -5.09
C GLU A 26 -8.13 -6.95 -6.22
N ALA A 27 -7.16 -7.81 -5.96
CA ALA A 27 -6.15 -8.18 -6.96
C ALA A 27 -6.74 -9.14 -7.99
N VAL A 28 -6.33 -8.99 -9.24
CA VAL A 28 -6.68 -9.88 -10.35
C VAL A 28 -5.76 -11.09 -10.28
N LYS A 29 -6.35 -12.29 -10.08
CA LYS A 29 -5.61 -13.56 -9.95
C LYS A 29 -4.48 -13.48 -8.90
N PRO A 30 -4.81 -13.22 -7.62
CA PRO A 30 -3.80 -13.04 -6.59
C PRO A 30 -3.03 -14.34 -6.34
N ILE A 31 -1.74 -14.20 -6.04
CA ILE A 31 -0.97 -15.30 -5.44
C ILE A 31 -1.60 -15.61 -4.07
N PRO A 32 -1.85 -16.90 -3.75
CA PRO A 32 -2.41 -17.29 -2.47
C PRO A 32 -1.67 -16.63 -1.30
N PHE A 33 -2.42 -16.10 -0.34
CA PHE A 33 -1.94 -15.29 0.80
C PHE A 33 -1.35 -13.91 0.42
N PHE A 34 -0.41 -13.83 -0.51
CA PHE A 34 0.34 -12.60 -0.82
C PHE A 34 -0.50 -11.47 -1.42
N GLY A 35 -1.60 -11.81 -2.11
CA GLY A 35 -2.57 -10.82 -2.61
C GLY A 35 -3.41 -10.14 -1.53
N GLY A 36 -3.24 -10.53 -0.26
CA GLY A 36 -4.09 -10.10 0.84
C GLY A 36 -5.24 -11.09 1.04
N GLN A 37 -5.24 -11.82 2.15
CA GLN A 37 -6.24 -12.85 2.46
C GLN A 37 -7.25 -12.36 3.50
N LYS A 38 -8.48 -12.89 3.46
CA LYS A 38 -9.57 -12.57 4.42
C LYS A 38 -9.94 -13.74 5.36
N ILE A 39 -9.14 -14.81 5.36
CA ILE A 39 -9.39 -16.04 6.11
C ILE A 39 -9.17 -15.82 7.61
N SER A 40 -8.02 -15.29 8.02
CA SER A 40 -7.70 -15.14 9.44
C SER A 40 -6.59 -14.13 9.70
N LYS A 41 -6.75 -13.31 10.74
CA LYS A 41 -5.70 -12.41 11.26
C LYS A 41 -4.47 -13.11 11.85
N ARG A 42 -4.55 -14.42 12.06
CA ARG A 42 -3.42 -15.24 12.52
C ARG A 42 -2.49 -15.68 11.39
N LEU A 43 -2.91 -15.52 10.13
CA LEU A 43 -2.11 -15.83 8.96
C LEU A 43 -1.50 -14.53 8.39
N PRO A 44 -0.33 -14.60 7.73
CA PRO A 44 0.27 -13.44 7.07
C PRO A 44 -0.69 -12.75 6.10
N TYR A 45 -0.45 -11.45 5.88
CA TYR A 45 -1.16 -10.64 4.88
C TYR A 45 -2.69 -10.63 5.04
N PHE A 46 -3.20 -10.75 6.28
CA PHE A 46 -4.62 -10.57 6.54
C PHE A 46 -5.04 -9.15 6.19
N ARG A 47 -5.98 -8.99 5.27
CA ARG A 47 -6.33 -7.67 4.72
C ARG A 47 -7.53 -6.99 5.38
N GLY A 48 -8.12 -7.63 6.39
CA GLY A 48 -9.35 -7.15 7.04
C GLY A 48 -10.61 -7.39 6.21
N ASN A 49 -11.76 -7.13 6.84
CA ASN A 49 -13.09 -7.23 6.22
C ASN A 49 -13.65 -5.87 5.78
N GLY A 50 -12.87 -4.81 5.96
CA GLY A 50 -13.21 -3.45 5.63
C GLY A 50 -11.98 -2.57 5.74
N LEU A 51 -12.15 -1.29 5.44
CA LEU A 51 -11.08 -0.31 5.54
C LEU A 51 -10.80 0.00 7.03
N GLU A 52 -9.55 -0.10 7.47
CA GLU A 52 -9.12 0.19 8.85
C GLU A 52 -9.06 1.70 9.13
N PRO A 53 -9.10 2.14 10.40
CA PRO A 53 -9.03 3.56 10.74
C PRO A 53 -7.83 4.28 10.15
N GLU A 54 -6.66 3.65 10.13
CA GLU A 54 -5.43 4.22 9.56
C GLU A 54 -5.56 4.49 8.06
N SER A 55 -6.09 3.52 7.32
CA SER A 55 -6.33 3.65 5.88
C SER A 55 -7.39 4.72 5.58
N ARG A 56 -8.46 4.78 6.37
CA ARG A 56 -9.48 5.84 6.25
C ARG A 56 -8.89 7.22 6.51
N ALA A 57 -8.06 7.36 7.53
CA ALA A 57 -7.42 8.63 7.85
C ALA A 57 -6.52 9.11 6.71
N LEU A 58 -5.74 8.21 6.09
CA LEU A 58 -4.92 8.53 4.93
C LEU A 58 -5.77 8.96 3.73
N ILE A 59 -6.80 8.19 3.38
CA ILE A 59 -7.70 8.52 2.26
C ILE A 59 -8.36 9.88 2.48
N ARG A 60 -8.85 10.13 3.71
CA ARG A 60 -9.44 11.43 4.06
C ARG A 60 -8.44 12.56 3.88
N LEU A 61 -7.22 12.42 4.40
CA LEU A 61 -6.16 13.42 4.25
C LEU A 61 -5.90 13.72 2.77
N VAL A 62 -5.75 12.68 1.96
CA VAL A 62 -5.47 12.85 0.52
C VAL A 62 -6.61 13.59 -0.17
N HIS A 63 -7.85 13.20 0.11
CA HIS A 63 -9.03 13.81 -0.49
C HIS A 63 -9.23 15.26 -0.04
N GLU A 64 -9.09 15.55 1.26
CA GLU A 64 -9.32 16.90 1.80
C GLU A 64 -8.19 17.87 1.42
N SER A 65 -6.96 17.38 1.26
CA SER A 65 -5.79 18.25 1.06
C SER A 65 -5.36 18.40 -0.39
N PHE A 66 -5.62 17.41 -1.26
CA PHE A 66 -5.00 17.37 -2.59
C PHE A 66 -5.97 17.20 -3.76
N PHE A 67 -7.19 16.67 -3.55
CA PHE A 67 -8.10 16.43 -4.68
C PHE A 67 -8.64 17.73 -5.32
N GLU A 68 -8.67 18.83 -4.57
CA GLU A 68 -9.09 20.14 -5.10
C GLU A 68 -7.94 20.92 -5.76
N VAL A 69 -6.70 20.43 -5.68
CA VAL A 69 -5.53 21.10 -6.25
C VAL A 69 -5.52 20.91 -7.77
N LYS A 70 -5.45 22.02 -8.50
CA LYS A 70 -5.31 22.04 -9.97
C LYS A 70 -3.91 22.46 -10.36
N ASP A 71 -3.46 22.00 -11.53
CA ASP A 71 -2.18 22.39 -12.14
C ASP A 71 -0.94 22.14 -11.26
N ALA A 72 -0.96 21.08 -10.44
CA ALA A 72 0.15 20.69 -9.58
C ALA A 72 0.57 19.24 -9.79
N ILE A 73 1.85 18.95 -9.54
CA ILE A 73 2.39 17.59 -9.45
C ILE A 73 2.45 17.20 -7.97
N LEU A 74 1.83 16.08 -7.61
CA LEU A 74 1.88 15.52 -6.26
C LEU A 74 2.73 14.24 -6.24
N PRO A 75 4.01 14.29 -5.83
CA PRO A 75 4.79 13.09 -5.62
C PRO A 75 4.30 12.34 -4.38
N ILE A 76 4.00 11.04 -4.53
CA ILE A 76 3.63 10.16 -3.42
C ILE A 76 4.72 9.11 -3.27
N LEU A 77 5.35 9.07 -2.10
CA LEU A 77 6.37 8.09 -1.76
C LEU A 77 5.93 7.28 -0.55
N ASP A 78 6.01 5.97 -0.67
CA ASP A 78 5.74 5.03 0.41
C ASP A 78 6.98 4.18 0.67
N LEU A 79 7.61 4.42 1.83
CA LEU A 79 8.92 3.86 2.18
C LEU A 79 8.75 2.59 3.00
N HIS A 80 9.39 1.52 2.53
CA HIS A 80 9.40 0.22 3.19
C HIS A 80 10.83 -0.29 3.37
N SER A 81 11.03 -1.13 4.39
CA SER A 81 12.27 -1.87 4.60
C SER A 81 11.99 -3.37 4.74
N GLY A 82 13.04 -4.18 4.65
CA GLY A 82 12.95 -5.63 4.82
C GLY A 82 12.91 -6.45 3.52
N PHE A 83 13.39 -5.89 2.40
CA PHE A 83 13.49 -6.61 1.13
C PHE A 83 14.94 -6.69 0.63
N GLY A 84 15.72 -7.62 1.22
CA GLY A 84 17.12 -7.84 0.84
C GLY A 84 18.06 -6.70 1.25
N THR A 85 19.21 -6.62 0.57
CA THR A 85 20.28 -5.63 0.83
C THR A 85 20.39 -4.57 -0.27
N ILE A 86 19.55 -4.64 -1.30
CA ILE A 86 19.54 -3.75 -2.45
C ILE A 86 18.24 -2.96 -2.38
N ASP A 87 18.34 -1.64 -2.51
CA ASP A 87 17.16 -0.78 -2.57
C ASP A 87 16.40 -1.03 -3.88
N ASN A 88 15.08 -1.08 -3.78
CA ASN A 88 14.20 -1.32 -4.91
C ASN A 88 13.20 -0.17 -5.03
N VAL A 89 12.99 0.32 -6.24
CA VAL A 89 11.95 1.31 -6.55
C VAL A 89 10.81 0.59 -7.26
N TRP A 90 9.60 0.71 -6.73
CA TRP A 90 8.40 0.09 -7.29
C TRP A 90 7.36 1.14 -7.64
N TRP A 91 6.67 0.94 -8.75
CA TRP A 91 5.55 1.77 -9.20
C TRP A 91 4.33 0.90 -9.55
N PRO A 92 3.14 1.50 -9.72
CA PRO A 92 1.93 0.75 -10.01
C PRO A 92 2.03 -0.07 -11.32
N TYR A 93 1.23 -1.12 -11.51
CA TYR A 93 0.28 -1.70 -10.56
C TYR A 93 0.78 -3.04 -10.00
N ALA A 94 0.53 -3.28 -8.71
CA ALA A 94 0.78 -4.59 -8.10
C ALA A 94 -0.44 -5.53 -8.17
N TYR A 95 -1.66 -4.98 -8.32
CA TYR A 95 -2.90 -5.76 -8.25
C TYR A 95 -3.31 -6.40 -9.58
N THR A 96 -2.65 -6.05 -10.69
CA THR A 96 -2.99 -6.51 -12.05
C THR A 96 -1.73 -6.68 -12.89
N LYS A 97 -1.86 -7.36 -14.05
CA LYS A 97 -0.81 -7.48 -15.07
C LYS A 97 -0.93 -6.44 -16.18
N TYR A 98 -1.93 -5.56 -16.14
CA TYR A 98 -1.99 -4.42 -17.05
C TYR A 98 -0.79 -3.49 -16.84
N SER A 99 -0.26 -2.94 -17.94
CA SER A 99 0.82 -1.98 -17.89
C SER A 99 0.36 -0.67 -17.26
N CYS A 100 1.19 -0.09 -16.40
CA CYS A 100 0.98 1.28 -15.93
C CYS A 100 1.35 2.24 -17.06
N PRO A 101 0.43 3.15 -17.48
CA PRO A 101 0.69 4.10 -18.56
C PRO A 101 1.96 4.93 -18.34
N ASP A 102 2.24 5.30 -17.09
CA ASP A 102 3.36 6.16 -16.71
C ASP A 102 4.66 5.39 -16.40
N THR A 103 4.76 4.11 -16.78
CA THR A 103 5.96 3.28 -16.49
C THR A 103 7.25 3.95 -16.97
N SER A 104 7.26 4.55 -18.17
CA SER A 104 8.43 5.23 -18.70
C SER A 104 8.87 6.44 -17.86
N LEU A 105 7.91 7.16 -17.26
CA LEU A 105 8.19 8.27 -16.36
C LEU A 105 8.90 7.77 -15.09
N TYR A 106 8.40 6.69 -14.48
CA TYR A 106 9.01 6.13 -13.27
C TYR A 106 10.41 5.57 -13.52
N GLN A 107 10.63 4.90 -14.66
CA GLN A 107 11.94 4.39 -15.05
C GLN A 107 12.96 5.52 -15.23
N ASN A 108 12.55 6.66 -15.78
CA ASN A 108 13.46 7.82 -15.88
C ASN A 108 13.84 8.37 -14.50
N ILE A 109 12.94 8.33 -13.51
CA ILE A 109 13.22 8.77 -12.14
C ILE A 109 14.16 7.79 -11.42
N GLU A 110 13.99 6.48 -11.63
CA GLU A 110 14.83 5.44 -11.02
C GLU A 110 16.29 5.51 -11.47
N ASN A 111 16.55 5.94 -12.70
CA ASN A 111 17.89 6.00 -13.29
C ASN A 111 18.66 7.31 -13.03
N ILE A 112 18.10 8.23 -12.24
CA ILE A 112 18.76 9.46 -11.79
C ILE A 112 19.51 9.19 -10.48
#